data_AF-A0A0S8F8N4-F1
#
_entry.id   AF-A0A0S8F8N4-F1
#
_cell.length_a   1.000
_cell.length_b   1.000
_cell.length_c   1.000
_cell.angle_alpha   90.00
_cell.angle_beta   90.00
_cell.angle_gamma   90.00
#
_symmetry.space_group_name_H-M   'P 1'
#
loop_
_entity.id
_entity.type
_entity.pdbx_description
1 polymer ?
#
loop_
_entity_poly.entity_id
_entity_poly.type
_entity_poly.pdbx_seq_one_letter_code
_entity_poly.pdbx_strand_id
1 'polypeptide(L)'
;MDEAKELATAGPPTDRVSRDHFEETGDRTLLAEVLVIGGEYDAAIDQLEYLLTVPSATSVAQLELDPIWNPLRDQPRFKRLLERHRTQ
;
A
#
# COMPACT_ATOMS: atom_id res chain seq x y z
N MET A 1 47.86 32.16 7.01
CA MET A 1 48.37 30.85 6.56
C MET A 1 48.20 29.95 7.77
N ASP A 2 47.20 29.09 7.87
CA ASP A 2 46.54 28.25 6.86
C ASP A 2 45.02 28.20 7.14
N GLU A 3 44.19 28.50 6.14
CA GLU A 3 43.26 27.54 5.50
C GLU A 3 42.31 26.85 6.49
N ALA A 4 41.12 27.38 6.78
CA ALA A 4 39.93 27.35 5.90
C ALA A 4 39.68 25.97 5.27
N LYS A 5 39.03 25.09 6.03
CA LYS A 5 38.18 24.00 5.50
C LYS A 5 37.07 23.73 6.53
N GLU A 6 35.87 24.30 6.38
CA GLU A 6 34.78 23.70 5.61
C GLU A 6 34.50 22.27 6.18
N LEU A 7 33.42 21.99 6.91
CA LEU A 7 32.02 22.19 6.53
C LEU A 7 31.16 22.19 7.81
N ALA A 8 30.66 23.37 8.18
CA ALA A 8 29.47 23.49 8.99
C ALA A 8 28.27 23.64 8.04
N THR A 9 27.61 22.54 7.73
CA THR A 9 26.22 22.54 7.27
C THR A 9 25.46 21.52 8.08
N ALA A 10 24.98 21.98 9.24
CA ALA A 10 23.86 21.35 9.92
C ALA A 10 22.61 21.51 9.04
N GLY A 11 22.43 20.60 8.08
CA GLY A 11 21.12 20.28 7.54
C GLY A 11 20.31 19.54 8.62
N PRO A 12 18.96 19.64 8.63
CA PRO A 12 18.16 19.05 9.69
C PRO A 12 18.44 17.54 9.75
N PRO A 13 18.26 16.89 10.93
CA PRO A 13 18.34 15.45 10.99
C PRO A 13 17.31 14.94 9.98
N THR A 14 17.80 14.34 8.90
CA THR A 14 16.98 13.42 8.12
C THR A 14 16.76 12.27 9.08
N ASP A 15 15.72 12.43 9.88
CA ASP A 15 14.95 11.36 10.44
C ASP A 15 14.91 10.29 9.36
N ARG A 16 15.76 9.30 9.57
CA ARG A 16 15.84 8.11 8.76
C ARG A 16 14.61 7.32 9.17
N VAL A 17 13.45 7.84 8.79
CA VAL A 17 12.14 7.24 9.05
C VAL A 17 12.21 5.84 8.46
N SER A 18 12.24 4.88 9.39
CA SER A 18 11.91 3.47 9.25
C SER A 18 12.40 2.78 7.97
N ARG A 19 13.49 1.99 7.98
CA ARG A 19 13.52 0.65 8.61
C ARG A 19 12.08 0.13 8.77
N ASP A 20 11.59 -0.57 7.74
CA ASP A 20 10.33 -1.35 7.62
C ASP A 20 9.46 -1.05 6.37
N HIS A 21 9.99 -0.38 5.34
CA HIS A 21 9.24 -0.15 4.09
C HIS A 21 9.12 -1.35 3.14
N PHE A 22 9.77 -2.49 3.43
CA PHE A 22 9.78 -3.65 2.52
C PHE A 22 9.22 -4.95 3.13
N GLU A 23 9.03 -5.02 4.45
CA GLU A 23 8.45 -6.22 5.10
C GLU A 23 6.94 -6.11 5.37
N GLU A 24 6.35 -4.91 5.48
CA GLU A 24 4.94 -4.74 5.89
C GLU A 24 3.89 -4.96 4.78
N THR A 25 4.24 -4.77 3.50
CA THR A 25 3.27 -4.86 2.38
C THR A 25 3.16 -6.25 1.79
N GLY A 26 4.25 -7.05 1.82
CA GLY A 26 4.24 -8.44 1.35
C GLY A 26 3.29 -9.33 2.17
N ASP A 27 3.11 -9.01 3.45
CA ASP A 27 2.21 -9.72 4.36
C ASP A 27 0.74 -9.36 4.12
N ARG A 28 0.44 -8.08 3.84
CA ARG A 28 -0.94 -7.61 3.70
C ARG A 28 -1.61 -7.99 2.38
N THR A 29 -0.88 -8.02 1.27
CA THR A 29 -1.44 -8.51 0.00
C THR A 29 -1.80 -9.99 0.10
N LEU A 30 -0.89 -10.81 0.66
CA LEU A 30 -1.15 -12.23 0.91
C LEU A 30 -2.33 -12.43 1.87
N LEU A 31 -2.40 -11.64 2.95
CA LEU A 31 -3.52 -11.69 3.89
C LEU A 31 -4.84 -11.36 3.19
N ALA A 32 -4.87 -10.32 2.34
CA ALA A 32 -6.06 -9.96 1.58
C ALA A 32 -6.52 -11.11 0.68
N GLU A 33 -5.59 -11.77 -0.01
CA GLU A 33 -5.88 -12.93 -0.85
C GLU A 33 -6.46 -14.11 -0.05
N VAL A 34 -5.84 -14.45 1.09
CA VAL A 34 -6.32 -15.51 1.98
C VAL A 34 -7.72 -15.21 2.51
N LEU A 35 -8.00 -13.95 2.88
CA LEU A 35 -9.32 -13.53 3.35
C LEU A 35 -10.37 -13.69 2.24
N VAL A 36 -10.05 -13.36 0.98
CA VAL A 36 -10.97 -13.60 -0.14
C VAL A 36 -11.25 -15.09 -0.33
N ILE A 37 -10.20 -15.92 -0.29
CA ILE A 37 -10.34 -17.38 -0.41
C ILE A 37 -11.18 -17.94 0.75
N GLY A 38 -11.04 -17.39 1.95
CA GLY A 38 -11.82 -17.74 3.13
C GLY A 38 -13.26 -17.21 3.14
N GLY A 39 -13.65 -16.35 2.19
CA GLY A 39 -14.97 -15.72 2.15
C GLY A 39 -15.12 -14.51 3.08
N GLU A 40 -14.05 -14.08 3.74
CA GLU A 40 -13.97 -12.94 4.65
C GLU A 40 -13.83 -11.62 3.86
N TYR A 41 -14.82 -11.34 3.01
CA TYR A 41 -14.74 -10.31 1.99
C TYR A 41 -14.60 -8.89 2.55
N ASP A 42 -15.29 -8.58 3.64
CA ASP A 42 -15.18 -7.26 4.27
C ASP A 42 -13.77 -7.01 4.82
N ALA A 43 -13.17 -8.01 5.46
CA ALA A 43 -11.82 -7.91 5.99
C ALA A 43 -10.78 -7.83 4.86
N ALA A 44 -10.99 -8.56 3.76
CA ALA A 44 -10.16 -8.44 2.56
C ALA A 44 -10.20 -7.01 2.00
N ILE A 45 -11.40 -6.42 1.89
CA ILE A 45 -11.59 -5.05 1.40
C ILE A 45 -10.89 -4.03 2.31
N ASP A 46 -10.91 -4.23 3.63
CA ASP A 46 -10.19 -3.36 4.57
C ASP A 46 -8.66 -3.38 4.33
N GLN A 47 -8.09 -4.55 4.03
CA GLN A 47 -6.67 -4.63 3.66
C GLN A 47 -6.38 -3.94 2.33
N LEU A 48 -7.24 -4.12 1.33
CA LEU A 48 -7.09 -3.46 0.03
C LEU A 48 -7.21 -1.94 0.13
N GLU A 49 -8.10 -1.42 0.97
CA GLU A 49 -8.22 0.01 1.21
C GLU A 49 -6.92 0.59 1.78
N TYR A 50 -6.30 -0.09 2.75
CA TYR A 50 -5.00 0.31 3.26
C TYR A 50 -3.92 0.25 2.17
N LEU A 51 -3.83 -0.87 1.44
CA LEU A 51 -2.81 -1.08 0.40
C LEU A 51 -2.88 -0.04 -0.73
N LEU A 52 -4.06 0.49 -1.04
CA LEU A 52 -4.25 1.55 -2.03
C LEU A 52 -3.90 2.97 -1.50
N THR A 53 -3.70 3.14 -0.19
CA THR A 53 -3.29 4.43 0.42
C THR A 53 -1.79 4.58 0.58
N VAL A 54 -1.04 3.49 0.52
CA VAL A 54 0.42 3.47 0.67
C VAL A 54 1.07 3.11 -0.67
N PRO A 55 2.35 3.48 -0.90
CA PRO A 55 3.09 2.96 -2.04
C PRO A 55 3.21 1.43 -1.93
N SER A 56 2.42 0.71 -2.72
CA SER A 56 2.43 -0.75 -2.78
C SER A 56 2.33 -1.23 -4.23
N ALA A 57 2.54 -2.53 -4.45
CA ALA A 57 2.30 -3.14 -5.76
C ALA A 57 0.79 -3.16 -6.11
N THR A 58 -0.09 -3.03 -5.11
CA THR A 58 -1.54 -3.06 -5.28
C THR A 58 -2.04 -1.78 -5.93
N SER A 59 -2.71 -1.93 -7.06
CA SER A 59 -3.37 -0.83 -7.77
C SER A 59 -4.78 -1.24 -8.19
N VAL A 60 -5.66 -0.27 -8.44
CA VAL A 60 -7.01 -0.53 -8.96
C VAL A 60 -6.98 -1.39 -10.22
N ALA A 61 -6.07 -1.08 -11.16
CA ALA A 61 -5.91 -1.85 -12.39
C ALA A 61 -5.51 -3.31 -12.13
N GLN A 62 -4.63 -3.57 -11.16
CA GLN A 62 -4.29 -4.94 -10.75
C GLN A 62 -5.52 -5.66 -10.19
N LEU A 63 -6.27 -5.02 -9.29
CA LEU A 63 -7.46 -5.61 -8.66
C LEU A 63 -8.55 -5.96 -9.68
N GLU A 64 -8.65 -5.22 -10.77
CA GLU A 64 -9.57 -5.49 -11.88
C GLU A 64 -9.10 -6.59 -12.83
N LEU A 65 -7.78 -6.78 -12.96
CA LEU A 65 -7.20 -7.78 -13.85
C LEU A 65 -7.14 -9.16 -13.20
N ASP A 66 -6.79 -9.21 -11.92
CA ASP A 66 -6.50 -10.45 -11.23
C ASP A 66 -7.81 -11.18 -10.81
N PRO A 67 -8.01 -12.44 -11.26
CA PRO A 67 -9.22 -13.20 -10.95
C PRO A 67 -9.38 -13.56 -9.48
N ILE A 68 -8.34 -13.48 -8.64
CA ILE A 68 -8.47 -13.76 -7.21
C ILE A 68 -9.48 -12.82 -6.53
N TRP A 69 -9.64 -11.60 -7.05
CA TRP A 69 -10.58 -10.60 -6.54
C TRP A 69 -11.97 -10.72 -7.15
N ASN A 70 -12.22 -11.68 -8.07
CA ASN A 70 -13.54 -11.89 -8.66
C ASN A 70 -14.67 -12.01 -7.63
N PRO A 71 -14.50 -12.75 -6.50
CA PRO A 71 -15.55 -12.84 -5.47
C PRO A 71 -15.91 -11.48 -4.84
N LEU A 72 -14.97 -10.53 -4.82
CA LEU A 72 -15.21 -9.18 -4.30
C LEU A 72 -15.98 -8.31 -5.29
N ARG A 73 -16.04 -8.66 -6.58
CA ARG A 73 -16.70 -7.83 -7.61
C ARG A 73 -18.19 -7.66 -7.37
N ASP A 74 -18.83 -8.59 -6.67
CA ASP A 74 -20.24 -8.48 -6.30
C ASP A 74 -20.44 -7.61 -5.05
N GLN A 75 -19.38 -7.31 -4.30
CA GLN A 75 -19.45 -6.55 -3.06
C GLN A 75 -19.61 -5.05 -3.33
N PRO A 76 -20.67 -4.40 -2.80
CA PRO A 76 -20.87 -2.97 -2.97
C PRO A 76 -19.71 -2.12 -2.42
N ARG A 77 -19.07 -2.55 -1.31
CA ARG A 77 -17.92 -1.85 -0.73
C ARG A 77 -16.71 -1.86 -1.66
N PHE A 78 -16.44 -2.99 -2.31
CA PHE A 78 -15.34 -3.12 -3.25
C PHE A 78 -15.52 -2.21 -4.47
N LYS A 79 -16.74 -2.16 -5.05
CA LYS A 79 -17.05 -1.25 -6.16
C LYS A 79 -16.76 0.21 -5.82
N ARG A 80 -17.21 0.67 -4.65
CA ARG A 80 -16.94 2.04 -4.17
C ARG A 80 -15.45 2.30 -3.94
N LEU A 81 -14.71 1.31 -3.45
CA LEU A 81 -13.27 1.41 -3.26
C LEU A 81 -12.57 1.65 -4.61
N LEU A 82 -12.87 0.85 -5.63
CA LEU A 82 -12.29 1.04 -6.96
C LEU A 82 -12.66 2.41 -7.54
N GLU A 83 -13.92 2.83 -7.46
CA GLU A 83 -14.36 4.15 -7.94
C GLU A 83 -13.59 5.31 -7.31
N ARG A 84 -13.37 5.26 -5.98
CA ARG A 84 -12.61 6.28 -5.25
C ARG A 84 -11.19 6.42 -5.78
N HIS A 85 -10.51 5.29 -6.04
CA HIS A 85 -9.10 5.29 -6.43
C HIS A 85 -8.86 5.35 -7.94
N ARG A 86 -9.89 5.18 -8.80
CA ARG A 86 -9.79 5.51 -10.25
C ARG A 86 -9.70 7.00 -10.52
N THR A 87 -10.20 7.81 -9.60
CA THR A 87 -10.35 9.27 -9.78
C THR A 87 -9.19 10.06 -9.17
N GLN A 88 -8.13 9.36 -8.72
CA GLN A 88 -6.91 9.93 -8.16
C GLN A 88 -5.80 10.04 -9.21
#